data_AF-A0A250G3I6-F1
#
_entry.id   AF-A0A250G3I6-F1
#
_cell.length_a   1.000
_cell.length_b   1.000
_cell.length_c   1.000
_cell.angle_alpha   90.00
_cell.angle_beta   90.00
_cell.angle_gamma   90.00
#
_symmetry.space_group_name_H-M   'P 1'
#
loop_
_entity.id
_entity.type
_entity.pdbx_description
1 polymer ?
#
loop_
_entity_poly.entity_id
_entity_poly.type
_entity_poly.pdbx_seq_one_letter_code
_entity_poly.pdbx_strand_id
1 'polypeptide(L)'
;MNKNLIPQKLHHLISIADEWGIGDDGYRDEYIENTSDQKLMEFTNSITEEELSYINDWLCDNSDLVNTEEYEKFTSLYMAFEYAESVLKSRKNI
;
A
#
# COMPACT_ATOMS: atom_id res chain seq x y z
N MET A 1 -8.10 11.72 2.44
CA MET A 1 -6.75 11.99 2.99
C MET A 1 -6.36 13.47 3.04
N ASN A 2 -5.98 13.96 4.22
CA ASN A 2 -5.33 15.23 4.56
C ASN A 2 -3.81 15.17 4.35
N LYS A 3 -3.32 15.83 3.29
CA LYS A 3 -1.90 15.84 2.92
C LYS A 3 -0.96 16.41 3.99
N ASN A 4 -1.45 17.22 4.92
CA ASN A 4 -0.62 17.82 5.97
C ASN A 4 -0.19 16.79 7.03
N LEU A 5 -0.88 15.65 7.10
CA LEU A 5 -0.54 14.54 8.00
C LEU A 5 0.39 13.52 7.32
N ILE A 6 0.63 13.66 6.02
CA ILE A 6 1.46 12.76 5.22
C ILE A 6 2.82 13.44 4.98
N PRO A 7 3.94 12.74 5.20
CA PRO A 7 5.26 13.23 4.84
C PRO A 7 5.34 13.62 3.36
N GLN A 8 5.96 14.77 3.05
CA GLN A 8 6.05 15.29 1.69
C GLN A 8 6.64 14.29 0.68
N LYS A 9 7.60 13.47 1.14
CA LYS A 9 8.20 12.40 0.32
C LYS A 9 7.18 11.38 -0.18
N LEU A 10 6.13 11.11 0.60
CA LEU A 10 5.08 10.13 0.28
C LEU A 10 3.89 10.74 -0.48
N HIS A 11 3.89 12.05 -0.74
CA HIS A 11 2.74 12.71 -1.39
C HIS A 11 2.42 12.18 -2.78
N HIS A 12 3.43 11.68 -3.49
CA HIS A 12 3.24 11.10 -4.82
C HIS A 12 2.55 9.72 -4.76
N LEU A 13 2.61 9.03 -3.60
CA LEU A 13 1.93 7.75 -3.37
C LEU A 13 0.47 7.93 -2.95
N ILE A 14 -0.03 9.15 -2.75
CA ILE A 14 -1.41 9.39 -2.29
C ILE A 14 -2.43 8.72 -3.21
N SER A 15 -2.31 8.89 -4.53
CA SER A 15 -3.24 8.26 -5.47
C SER A 15 -3.14 6.72 -5.46
N ILE A 16 -1.94 6.19 -5.20
CA ILE A 16 -1.71 4.74 -5.09
C ILE A 16 -2.32 4.22 -3.78
N ALA A 17 -2.18 4.95 -2.67
CA ALA A 17 -2.82 4.64 -1.40
C ALA A 17 -4.36 4.73 -1.49
N ASP A 18 -4.89 5.68 -2.27
CA ASP A 18 -6.34 5.77 -2.50
C ASP A 18 -6.87 4.51 -3.21
N GLU A 19 -6.15 4.01 -4.22
CA GLU A 19 -6.54 2.82 -5.01
C GLU A 19 -6.29 1.50 -4.27
N TRP A 20 -5.10 1.33 -3.69
CA TRP A 20 -4.63 0.04 -3.16
C TRP A 20 -4.68 -0.05 -1.63
N GLY A 21 -4.73 1.09 -0.93
CA GLY A 21 -4.90 1.17 0.51
C GLY A 21 -6.34 0.91 0.92
N ILE A 22 -6.82 -0.32 0.71
CA ILE A 22 -8.17 -0.75 1.09
C ILE A 22 -8.13 -1.30 2.53
N GLY A 23 -8.85 -0.63 3.44
CA GLY A 23 -8.86 -0.97 4.87
C GLY A 23 -9.61 -2.26 5.22
N ASP A 24 -10.54 -2.71 4.36
CA ASP A 24 -11.19 -4.01 4.52
C ASP A 24 -10.30 -5.12 3.96
N ASP A 25 -9.80 -5.99 4.83
CA ASP A 25 -8.87 -7.06 4.47
C ASP A 25 -9.46 -8.04 3.46
N GLY A 26 -10.73 -8.42 3.61
CA GLY A 26 -11.38 -9.37 2.71
C GLY A 26 -11.56 -8.81 1.31
N TYR A 27 -12.01 -7.55 1.22
CA TYR A 27 -12.19 -6.87 -0.06
C TYR A 27 -10.84 -6.54 -0.73
N ARG A 28 -9.82 -6.16 0.06
CA ARG A 28 -8.47 -5.90 -0.46
C ARG A 28 -7.87 -7.16 -1.08
N ASP A 29 -7.96 -8.29 -0.37
CA ASP A 29 -7.36 -9.55 -0.84
C ASP A 29 -8.08 -10.04 -2.10
N GLU A 30 -9.42 -10.01 -2.12
CA GLU A 30 -10.22 -10.34 -3.30
C GLU A 30 -9.86 -9.44 -4.50
N TYR A 31 -9.69 -8.13 -4.28
CA TYR A 31 -9.30 -7.19 -5.33
C TYR A 31 -7.92 -7.54 -5.90
N ILE A 32 -6.93 -7.85 -5.05
CA ILE A 32 -5.58 -8.23 -5.48
C ILE A 32 -5.59 -9.56 -6.23
N GLU A 33 -6.26 -10.58 -5.70
CA GLU A 33 -6.36 -11.91 -6.30
C GLU A 33 -7.07 -11.92 -7.67
N ASN A 34 -7.99 -10.99 -7.90
CA ASN A 34 -8.69 -10.86 -9.19
C ASN A 34 -8.04 -9.85 -10.14
N THR A 35 -7.05 -9.07 -9.67
CA THR A 35 -6.34 -8.11 -10.53
C THR A 35 -5.34 -8.83 -11.45
N SER A 36 -5.23 -8.35 -12.70
CA SER A 36 -4.31 -8.91 -13.69
C SER A 36 -2.84 -8.77 -13.30
N ASP A 37 -2.00 -9.70 -13.76
CA ASP A 37 -0.56 -9.67 -13.50
C ASP A 37 0.09 -8.36 -13.95
N GLN A 38 -0.32 -7.83 -15.10
CA GLN A 38 0.19 -6.56 -15.60
C GLN A 38 -0.06 -5.43 -14.59
N LYS A 39 -1.30 -5.30 -14.10
CA LYS A 39 -1.67 -4.23 -13.19
C LYS A 39 -1.04 -4.42 -11.81
N LEU A 40 -0.90 -5.66 -11.33
CA LEU A 40 -0.16 -5.95 -10.10
C LEU A 40 1.33 -5.59 -10.25
N MET A 41 1.96 -5.89 -11.38
CA MET A 41 3.35 -5.50 -11.63
C MET A 41 3.51 -3.98 -11.73
N GLU A 42 2.58 -3.28 -12.38
CA GLU A 42 2.57 -1.81 -12.41
C GLU A 42 2.47 -1.24 -11.00
N PHE A 43 1.60 -1.81 -10.15
CA PHE A 43 1.48 -1.43 -8.74
C PHE A 43 2.76 -1.70 -7.94
N THR A 44 3.30 -2.92 -7.94
CA THR A 44 4.49 -3.24 -7.14
C THR A 44 5.75 -2.53 -7.65
N ASN A 45 5.81 -2.15 -8.93
CA ASN A 45 6.92 -1.35 -9.46
C ASN A 45 6.75 0.17 -9.20
N SER A 46 5.58 0.61 -8.73
CA SER A 46 5.30 2.02 -8.43
C SER A 46 5.80 2.48 -7.06
N ILE A 47 6.24 1.54 -6.22
CA ILE A 47 6.78 1.81 -4.87
C ILE A 47 8.15 1.16 -4.76
N THR A 48 9.15 1.93 -4.36
CA THR A 48 10.51 1.43 -4.15
C THR A 48 10.70 0.85 -2.75
N GLU A 49 11.73 0.03 -2.56
CA GLU A 49 12.11 -0.49 -1.24
C GLU A 49 12.43 0.64 -0.23
N GLU A 50 13.06 1.72 -0.69
CA GLU A 50 13.34 2.90 0.14
C GLU A 50 12.03 3.56 0.62
N GLU A 51 11.04 3.69 -0.27
CA GLU A 51 9.74 4.26 0.08
C GLU A 51 8.95 3.36 1.02
N LEU A 52 9.00 2.03 0.85
CA LEU A 52 8.39 1.09 1.79
C LEU A 52 9.01 1.19 3.18
N SER A 53 10.34 1.27 3.26
CA SER A 53 11.03 1.52 4.53
C SER A 53 10.56 2.82 5.17
N TYR A 54 10.45 3.89 4.36
CA TYR A 54 10.03 5.20 4.86
C TYR A 54 8.56 5.23 5.29
N ILE A 55 7.67 4.50 4.60
CA ILE A 55 6.27 4.29 5.04
C ILE A 55 6.27 3.60 6.40
N ASN A 56 7.00 2.49 6.54
CA ASN A 56 7.04 1.73 7.78
C ASN A 56 7.56 2.57 8.96
N ASP A 57 8.66 3.29 8.77
CA ASP A 57 9.21 4.19 9.79
C ASP A 57 8.21 5.28 10.20
N TRP A 58 7.57 5.92 9.22
CA TRP A 58 6.55 6.94 9.50
C TRP A 58 5.36 6.36 10.28
N LEU A 59 4.84 5.19 9.91
CA LEU A 59 3.75 4.53 10.61
C LEU A 59 4.12 4.11 12.05
N CYS A 60 5.39 3.73 12.29
CA CYS A 60 5.89 3.38 13.62
C CYS A 60 6.04 4.61 14.53
N ASP A 61 6.60 5.69 13.98
CA ASP A 61 6.91 6.91 14.75
C ASP A 61 5.66 7.76 15.05
N ASN A 62 4.55 7.55 14.33
CA ASN A 62 3.36 8.41 14.40
C ASN A 62 2.12 7.64 14.88
N SER A 63 2.24 6.91 16.00
CA SER A 63 1.12 6.20 16.62
C SER A 63 -0.09 7.08 16.98
N ASP A 64 0.11 8.38 17.19
CA ASP A 64 -0.98 9.35 17.42
C ASP A 64 -1.90 9.51 16.20
N LEU A 65 -1.44 9.12 15.00
CA LEU A 65 -2.23 9.17 13.76
C LEU A 65 -3.08 7.92 13.53
N VAL A 66 -3.07 6.93 14.44
CA VAL A 66 -3.75 5.63 14.24
C VAL A 66 -5.24 5.72 13.89
N ASN A 67 -5.91 6.81 14.29
CA ASN A 67 -7.33 7.05 14.03
C ASN A 67 -7.58 7.97 12.82
N THR A 68 -6.56 8.26 12.01
CA THR A 68 -6.72 9.08 10.80
C THR A 68 -6.80 8.22 9.54
N GLU A 69 -7.49 8.76 8.55
CA GLU A 69 -7.67 8.11 7.25
C GLU A 69 -6.30 7.84 6.57
N GLU A 70 -5.33 8.73 6.73
CA GLU A 70 -4.01 8.60 6.11
C GLU A 70 -3.21 7.44 6.69
N TYR A 71 -3.27 7.26 8.00
CA TYR A 71 -2.62 6.14 8.67
C TYR A 71 -3.24 4.83 8.19
N GLU A 72 -4.56 4.71 8.23
CA GLU A 72 -5.28 3.53 7.75
C GLU A 72 -4.96 3.21 6.29
N LYS A 73 -5.01 4.22 5.41
CA LYS A 73 -4.71 4.07 3.98
C LYS A 73 -3.30 3.58 3.73
N PHE A 74 -2.29 4.15 4.40
CA PHE A 74 -0.89 3.76 4.18
C PHE A 74 -0.52 2.44 4.87
N THR A 75 -1.10 2.12 6.02
CA THR A 75 -1.00 0.77 6.61
C THR A 75 -1.58 -0.27 5.66
N SER A 76 -2.78 -0.01 5.12
CA SER A 76 -3.43 -0.90 4.16
C SER A 76 -2.66 -1.00 2.85
N LEU A 77 -2.06 0.09 2.38
CA LEU A 77 -1.19 0.11 1.19
C LEU A 77 0.04 -0.79 1.39
N TYR A 78 0.68 -0.70 2.55
CA TYR A 78 1.85 -1.51 2.88
C TYR A 78 1.48 -3.01 2.84
N MET A 79 0.37 -3.40 3.48
CA MET A 79 -0.13 -4.78 3.43
C MET A 79 -0.52 -5.21 2.01
N ALA A 80 -1.17 -4.33 1.24
CA ALA A 80 -1.53 -4.58 -0.15
C ALA A 80 -0.31 -4.88 -1.01
N PHE A 81 0.79 -4.14 -0.80
CA PHE A 81 2.04 -4.34 -1.53
C PHE A 81 2.63 -5.72 -1.26
N GLU A 82 2.80 -6.09 0.02
CA GLU A 82 3.38 -7.39 0.39
C GLU A 82 2.54 -8.56 -0.15
N TYR A 83 1.22 -8.43 -0.10
CA TYR A 83 0.32 -9.45 -0.61
C TYR A 83 0.33 -9.52 -2.14
N ALA A 84 0.34 -8.39 -2.85
CA ALA A 84 0.47 -8.34 -4.30
C ALA A 84 1.75 -9.01 -4.80
N GLU A 85 2.88 -8.77 -4.13
CA GLU A 85 4.13 -9.48 -4.43
C GLU A 85 4.01 -10.99 -4.25
N SER A 86 3.38 -11.43 -3.15
CA SER A 86 3.14 -12.85 -2.87
C SER A 86 2.28 -13.50 -3.95
N VAL A 87 1.19 -12.83 -4.36
CA VAL A 87 0.30 -13.29 -5.44
C VAL A 87 1.06 -13.40 -6.76
N LEU A 88 1.84 -12.38 -7.16
CA LEU A 88 2.67 -12.43 -8.36
C LEU A 88 3.69 -13.57 -8.32
N LYS A 89 4.35 -13.80 -7.18
CA LYS A 89 5.28 -14.92 -6.98
C LYS A 89 4.56 -16.26 -7.13
N SER A 90 3.35 -16.39 -6.56
CA SER A 90 2.55 -17.63 -6.64
C SER A 90 2.11 -17.95 -8.08
N ARG A 91 1.65 -16.96 -8.84
CA ARG A 91 1.18 -17.13 -10.23
C ARG A 91 2.29 -17.51 -11.20
N LYS A 92 3.53 -17.03 -10.97
CA LYS A 92 4.71 -17.38 -11.78
C LYS A 92 5.26 -18.79 -11.53
N ASN A 93 4.88 -19.41 -10.40
CA ASN A 93 5.30 -20.76 -10.02
C ASN A 93 4.29 -21.85 -10.42
N ILE A 94 3.27 -21.50 -11.20
CA ILE A 94 2.26 -22.38 -11.81
C ILE A 94 2.56 -22.51 -13.30
#